data_AF-A0AAD7FAL4-F1
#
_entry.id   AF-A0AAD7FAL4-F1
#
_cell.length_a   1.000
_cell.length_b   1.000
_cell.length_c   1.000
_cell.angle_alpha   90.00
_cell.angle_beta   90.00
_cell.angle_gamma   90.00
#
_symmetry.space_group_name_H-M   'P 1'
#
loop_
_entity.id
_entity.type
_entity.pdbx_description
1 polymer ?
#
loop_
_entity_poly.entity_id
_entity_poly.type
_entity_poly.pdbx_seq_one_letter_code
_entity_poly.pdbx_strand_id
1 'polypeptide(L)'
;MPGQDERVYHGATLSSFTSIAMEPLPLVSFALRIPSRMASTLNALQSDSAPDAADMVINILSAQQASIATSFSRPDLHPHPFDTTPYFLSADGLPVIRGSLGAISCKLVAQGIPLHDLGFLQQRQLDAPGDVPTGASKLFIAQVTRVESAAEENLLPLLYHRRLFTSCDTKPP
;
A
#
# COMPACT_ATOMS: atom_id res chain seq x y z
N MET A 1 6.60 11.29 32.46
CA MET A 1 6.26 11.55 31.04
C MET A 1 5.47 10.33 30.56
N PRO A 2 4.12 10.33 30.62
CA PRO A 2 3.36 9.13 30.33
C PRO A 2 3.19 8.93 28.81
N GLY A 3 3.55 7.72 28.35
CA GLY A 3 3.00 6.97 27.22
C GLY A 3 2.80 7.68 25.89
N GLN A 4 3.81 7.65 25.01
CA GLN A 4 3.52 7.58 23.58
C GLN A 4 2.91 6.19 23.33
N ASP A 5 1.62 6.12 23.00
CA ASP A 5 1.05 4.93 22.40
C ASP A 5 1.95 4.53 21.23
N GLU A 6 2.67 3.41 21.38
CA GLU A 6 3.59 2.90 20.37
C GLU A 6 2.76 2.37 19.20
N ARG A 7 2.27 3.27 18.35
CA ARG A 7 1.54 2.92 17.14
C ARG A 7 2.52 2.20 16.21
N VAL A 8 2.44 0.87 16.22
CA VAL A 8 3.24 0.04 15.33
C VAL A 8 2.75 0.23 13.91
N TYR A 9 3.54 0.94 13.10
CA TYR A 9 3.25 1.11 11.69
C TYR A 9 3.68 -0.11 10.87
N HIS A 10 2.83 -0.51 9.95
CA HIS A 10 3.12 -1.56 8.98
C HIS A 10 3.20 -0.96 7.59
N GLY A 11 4.14 -1.46 6.79
CA GLY A 11 4.33 -1.07 5.42
C GLY A 11 4.73 -2.28 4.59
N ALA A 12 4.44 -2.21 3.30
CA ALA A 12 4.88 -3.21 2.33
C ALA A 12 5.11 -2.53 0.98
N THR A 13 6.12 -3.00 0.24
CA THR A 13 6.30 -2.59 -1.15
C THR A 13 5.48 -3.49 -2.07
N LEU A 14 4.72 -2.87 -2.96
CA LEU A 14 3.94 -3.53 -3.99
C LEU A 14 4.10 -2.79 -5.31
N SER A 15 4.05 -3.53 -6.41
CA SER A 15 4.04 -2.98 -7.77
C SER A 15 2.68 -3.15 -8.46
N SER A 16 1.78 -3.92 -7.87
CA SER A 16 0.42 -4.15 -8.36
C SER A 16 -0.50 -3.05 -7.84
N PHE A 17 -0.39 -1.85 -8.38
CA PHE A 17 -1.22 -0.70 -8.02
C PHE A 17 -1.81 -0.09 -9.30
N THR A 18 -3.12 0.21 -9.27
CA THR A 18 -3.84 0.77 -10.41
C THR A 18 -4.96 1.70 -9.94
N SER A 19 -5.08 2.89 -10.55
CA SER A 19 -6.28 3.71 -10.45
C SER A 19 -7.41 3.08 -11.27
N ILE A 20 -8.59 2.90 -10.67
CA ILE A 20 -9.71 2.17 -11.30
C ILE A 20 -10.93 3.04 -11.60
N ALA A 21 -11.14 4.14 -10.87
CA ALA A 21 -12.24 5.07 -11.14
C ALA A 21 -11.88 6.47 -10.64
N MET A 22 -12.35 7.51 -11.34
CA MET A 22 -12.22 8.91 -10.90
C MET A 22 -13.56 9.53 -10.51
N GLU A 23 -14.66 9.06 -11.08
CA GLU A 23 -16.02 9.50 -10.80
C GLU A 23 -16.96 8.27 -10.79
N PRO A 24 -17.97 8.18 -9.89
CA PRO A 24 -18.37 9.15 -8.86
C PRO A 24 -17.45 9.18 -7.63
N LEU A 25 -16.62 8.15 -7.44
CA LEU A 25 -15.68 8.05 -6.33
C LEU A 25 -14.28 7.76 -6.88
N PRO A 26 -13.23 8.44 -6.38
CA PRO A 26 -11.86 8.14 -6.78
C PRO A 26 -11.42 6.84 -6.12
N LEU A 27 -11.25 5.78 -6.93
CA LEU A 27 -10.92 4.44 -6.47
C LEU A 27 -9.58 3.99 -7.02
N VAL A 28 -8.84 3.28 -6.17
CA VAL A 28 -7.61 2.58 -6.51
C VAL A 28 -7.72 1.12 -6.11
N SER A 29 -6.93 0.26 -6.76
CA SER A 29 -6.81 -1.14 -6.41
C SER A 29 -5.36 -1.57 -6.27
N PHE A 30 -5.13 -2.54 -5.40
CA PHE A 30 -3.84 -3.19 -5.28
C PHE A 30 -3.96 -4.61 -4.76
N ALA A 31 -2.97 -5.45 -5.06
CA ALA A 31 -2.92 -6.83 -4.59
C ALA A 31 -1.79 -7.06 -3.57
N LEU A 32 -2.07 -7.90 -2.56
CA LEU A 32 -1.07 -8.35 -1.59
C LEU A 32 -1.01 -9.89 -1.59
N ARG A 33 0.21 -10.43 -1.54
CA ARG A 33 0.47 -11.86 -1.33
C ARG A 33 0.18 -12.25 0.12
N ILE A 34 -0.38 -13.43 0.35
CA ILE A 34 -0.72 -13.97 1.67
C ILE A 34 0.19 -15.16 2.01
N PRO A 35 0.66 -15.31 3.27
CA PRO A 35 0.38 -14.46 4.43
C PRO A 35 1.07 -13.09 4.35
N SER A 36 0.39 -12.04 4.83
CA SER A 36 0.92 -10.67 4.90
C SER A 36 0.40 -9.95 6.14
N ARG A 37 1.32 -9.35 6.91
CA ARG A 37 0.97 -8.52 8.07
C ARG A 37 0.05 -7.36 7.67
N MET A 38 0.38 -6.69 6.57
CA MET A 38 -0.43 -5.60 6.02
C MET A 38 -1.85 -6.05 5.69
N ALA A 39 -2.01 -7.21 5.04
CA ALA A 39 -3.33 -7.73 4.70
C ALA A 39 -4.16 -8.05 5.96
N SER A 40 -3.54 -8.60 7.01
CA SER A 40 -4.21 -8.84 8.29
C SER A 40 -4.63 -7.53 8.97
N THR A 41 -3.77 -6.51 8.98
CA THR A 41 -4.08 -5.19 9.55
C THR A 41 -5.23 -4.51 8.80
N LEU A 42 -5.20 -4.49 7.47
CA LEU A 42 -6.26 -3.87 6.66
C LEU A 42 -7.64 -4.51 6.89
N ASN A 43 -7.70 -5.84 7.03
CA ASN A 43 -8.96 -6.53 7.33
C ASN A 43 -9.46 -6.22 8.74
N ALA A 44 -8.56 -6.04 9.71
CA ALA A 44 -8.93 -5.68 11.07
C ALA A 44 -9.48 -4.24 11.16
N LEU A 45 -8.82 -3.28 10.47
CA LEU A 45 -9.19 -1.87 10.47
C LEU A 45 -10.59 -1.62 9.88
N GLN A 46 -11.03 -2.43 8.91
CA GLN A 46 -12.37 -2.29 8.33
C GLN A 46 -13.51 -2.34 9.38
N SER A 47 -13.26 -2.96 10.54
CA SER A 47 -14.26 -3.10 11.59
C SER A 47 -14.30 -1.95 12.59
N ASP A 48 -13.26 -1.09 12.62
CA ASP A 48 -13.01 -0.16 13.74
C ASP A 48 -12.71 1.28 13.29
N SER A 49 -12.48 1.51 12.00
CA SER A 49 -12.11 2.83 11.49
C SER A 49 -13.28 3.82 11.45
N ALA A 50 -13.03 5.05 11.92
CA ALA A 50 -13.97 6.16 11.82
C ALA A 50 -14.42 6.40 10.37
N PRO A 51 -15.66 6.86 10.14
CA PRO A 51 -16.25 6.97 8.81
C PRO A 51 -15.45 7.84 7.82
N ASP A 52 -14.69 8.82 8.29
CA ASP A 52 -13.93 9.75 7.44
C ASP A 52 -12.39 9.61 7.56
N ALA A 53 -11.90 8.73 8.44
CA ALA A 53 -10.46 8.54 8.61
C ALA A 53 -9.88 7.63 7.52
N ALA A 54 -8.67 7.94 7.07
CA ALA A 54 -7.91 7.05 6.19
C ALA A 54 -7.41 5.81 6.95
N ASP A 55 -7.43 4.65 6.29
CA ASP A 55 -6.92 3.39 6.84
C ASP A 55 -5.45 3.17 6.49
N MET A 56 -4.99 3.77 5.39
CA MET A 56 -3.65 3.60 4.87
C MET A 56 -3.20 4.78 4.01
N VAL A 57 -1.89 4.87 3.79
CA VAL A 57 -1.27 5.79 2.84
C VAL A 57 -0.52 4.99 1.79
N ILE A 58 -0.78 5.29 0.52
CA ILE A 58 -0.03 4.75 -0.62
C ILE A 58 1.02 5.79 -1.01
N ASN A 59 2.29 5.43 -0.88
CA ASN A 59 3.42 6.29 -1.24
C ASN A 59 3.96 5.89 -2.62
N ILE A 60 4.00 6.84 -3.55
CA ILE A 60 4.55 6.65 -4.90
C ILE A 60 6.04 6.97 -4.84
N LEU A 61 6.88 5.96 -4.98
CA LEU A 61 8.32 6.11 -4.72
C LEU A 61 9.05 6.78 -5.89
N SER A 62 10.02 7.63 -5.56
CA SER A 62 10.95 8.22 -6.53
C SER A 62 12.15 7.29 -6.79
N ALA A 63 12.86 7.52 -7.90
CA ALA A 63 13.98 6.71 -8.35
C ALA A 63 15.09 6.55 -7.28
N GLN A 64 15.24 7.53 -6.38
CA GLN A 64 16.23 7.51 -5.31
C GLN A 64 15.86 6.57 -4.15
N GLN A 65 14.62 6.07 -4.10
CA GLN A 65 14.05 5.31 -2.99
C GLN A 65 14.05 3.79 -3.21
N ALA A 66 14.89 3.27 -4.12
CA ALA A 66 15.01 1.82 -4.37
C ALA A 66 15.41 1.02 -3.11
N SER A 67 16.23 1.60 -2.24
CA SER A 67 16.62 1.00 -0.95
C SER A 67 15.43 0.90 0.02
N ILE A 68 14.58 1.93 0.06
CA ILE A 68 13.33 1.93 0.84
C ILE A 68 12.41 0.85 0.29
N ALA A 69 12.19 0.81 -1.02
CA ALA A 69 11.38 -0.23 -1.67
C ALA A 69 11.86 -1.65 -1.34
N THR A 70 13.18 -1.85 -1.30
CA THR A 70 13.77 -3.15 -0.93
C THR A 70 13.49 -3.48 0.54
N SER A 71 13.69 -2.53 1.44
CA SER A 71 13.51 -2.71 2.89
C SER A 71 12.06 -3.09 3.23
N PHE A 72 11.09 -2.39 2.64
CA PHE A 72 9.66 -2.67 2.81
C PHE A 72 9.17 -3.93 2.07
N SER A 73 9.98 -4.54 1.20
CA SER A 73 9.68 -5.82 0.53
C SER A 73 10.19 -7.05 1.27
N ARG A 74 11.11 -6.86 2.24
CA ARG A 74 11.82 -7.94 2.96
C ARG A 74 11.52 -7.87 4.46
N PRO A 75 10.30 -8.25 4.90
CA PRO A 75 9.92 -8.23 6.31
C PRO A 75 10.72 -9.22 7.18
N ASP A 76 11.41 -10.18 6.54
CA ASP A 76 12.34 -11.13 7.15
C ASP A 76 13.65 -10.48 7.59
N LEU A 77 14.15 -9.51 6.81
CA LEU A 77 15.39 -8.79 7.07
C LEU A 77 15.16 -7.45 7.77
N HIS A 78 14.01 -6.82 7.52
CA HIS A 78 13.65 -5.50 8.04
C HIS A 78 12.27 -5.58 8.72
N PRO A 79 12.19 -6.04 9.98
CA PRO A 79 10.93 -6.14 10.70
C PRO A 79 10.32 -4.76 11.02
N HIS A 80 11.16 -3.74 11.20
CA HIS A 80 10.78 -2.36 11.55
C HIS A 80 11.36 -1.35 10.53
N PRO A 81 10.87 -1.34 9.27
CA PRO A 81 11.46 -0.51 8.22
C PRO A 81 11.25 1.00 8.43
N PHE A 82 10.31 1.39 9.30
CA PHE A 82 10.06 2.79 9.65
C PHE A 82 11.12 3.40 10.58
N ASP A 83 11.91 2.59 11.29
CA ASP A 83 12.95 3.09 12.21
C ASP A 83 14.06 3.84 11.47
N THR A 84 14.33 3.44 10.23
CA THR A 84 15.38 4.00 9.38
C THR A 84 14.86 4.83 8.21
N THR A 85 13.54 4.88 8.02
CA THR A 85 12.92 5.57 6.88
C THR A 85 12.35 6.91 7.33
N PRO A 86 12.81 8.05 6.78
CA PRO A 86 12.25 9.35 7.12
C PRO A 86 10.80 9.47 6.65
N TYR A 87 9.89 9.79 7.57
CA TYR A 87 8.48 10.05 7.27
C TYR A 87 7.97 11.30 8.01
N PHE A 88 6.78 11.75 7.65
CA PHE A 88 5.95 12.64 8.46
C PHE A 88 4.56 12.01 8.60
N LEU A 89 3.74 12.51 9.53
CA LEU A 89 2.40 11.99 9.71
C LEU A 89 1.38 12.80 8.88
N SER A 90 0.46 12.10 8.23
CA SER A 90 -0.71 12.69 7.60
C SER A 90 -1.67 13.25 8.65
N ALA A 91 -2.73 13.94 8.21
CA ALA A 91 -3.77 14.45 9.10
C ALA A 91 -4.46 13.34 9.93
N ASP A 92 -4.45 12.10 9.43
CA ASP A 92 -5.00 10.92 10.12
C ASP A 92 -3.96 10.20 11.00
N GLY A 93 -2.74 10.72 11.11
CA GLY A 93 -1.67 10.14 11.92
C GLY A 93 -0.99 8.92 11.28
N LEU A 94 -1.06 8.79 9.95
CA LEU A 94 -0.44 7.71 9.17
C LEU A 94 0.87 8.17 8.52
N PRO A 95 1.87 7.29 8.35
CA PRO A 95 3.18 7.67 7.85
C PRO A 95 3.18 7.95 6.34
N VAL A 96 3.68 9.13 5.98
CA VAL A 96 3.96 9.58 4.61
C VAL A 96 5.48 9.67 4.42
N ILE A 97 6.01 8.90 3.48
CA ILE A 97 7.46 8.75 3.27
C ILE A 97 8.00 10.02 2.59
N ARG A 98 9.07 10.59 3.17
CA ARG A 98 9.73 11.78 2.60
C ARG A 98 10.48 11.42 1.32
N GLY A 99 10.48 12.34 0.35
CA GLY A 99 11.16 12.15 -0.95
C GLY A 99 10.39 11.26 -1.93
N SER A 100 9.15 10.86 -1.61
CA SER A 100 8.24 10.22 -2.54
C SER A 100 7.73 11.22 -3.59
N LEU A 101 7.38 10.72 -4.78
CA LEU A 101 6.78 11.50 -5.87
C LEU A 101 5.39 12.04 -5.55
N GLY A 102 4.74 11.42 -4.58
CA GLY A 102 3.35 11.65 -4.25
C GLY A 102 2.95 10.64 -3.19
N ALA A 103 1.95 11.01 -2.39
CA ALA A 103 1.30 10.07 -1.50
C ALA A 103 -0.20 10.33 -1.50
N ILE A 104 -0.98 9.27 -1.30
CA ILE A 104 -2.44 9.36 -1.25
C ILE A 104 -2.94 8.61 -0.02
N SER A 105 -3.75 9.29 0.77
CA SER A 105 -4.48 8.70 1.88
C SER A 105 -5.71 8.00 1.33
N CYS A 106 -5.91 6.76 1.78
CA CYS A 106 -6.95 5.88 1.26
C CYS A 106 -7.73 5.23 2.39
N LYS A 107 -9.02 5.02 2.13
CA LYS A 107 -9.92 4.25 2.96
C LYS A 107 -10.30 2.96 2.26
N LEU A 108 -10.23 1.84 2.96
CA LEU A 108 -10.57 0.54 2.38
C LEU A 108 -12.10 0.44 2.17
N VAL A 109 -12.52 0.01 0.98
CA VAL A 109 -13.94 -0.07 0.62
C VAL A 109 -14.56 -1.40 1.05
N ALA A 110 -13.80 -2.49 1.00
CA ALA A 110 -14.26 -3.83 1.31
C ALA A 110 -13.11 -4.77 1.69
N GLN A 111 -13.45 -5.94 2.22
CA GLN A 111 -12.48 -7.01 2.44
C GLN A 111 -11.75 -7.41 1.16
N GLY A 112 -10.51 -7.88 1.32
CA GLY A 112 -9.70 -8.34 0.20
C GLY A 112 -10.33 -9.53 -0.54
N ILE A 113 -10.55 -9.35 -1.84
CA ILE A 113 -11.09 -10.37 -2.76
C ILE A 113 -9.99 -11.41 -3.05
N PRO A 114 -10.18 -12.71 -2.75
CA PRO A 114 -9.21 -13.74 -3.08
C PRO A 114 -9.04 -13.88 -4.59
N LEU A 115 -7.81 -13.77 -5.08
CA LEU A 115 -7.49 -13.90 -6.51
C LEU A 115 -7.17 -15.34 -6.95
N HIS A 116 -7.02 -16.27 -6.01
CA HIS A 116 -6.75 -17.67 -6.30
C HIS A 116 -8.02 -18.50 -6.50
N ASP A 117 -9.16 -17.97 -6.06
CA ASP A 117 -10.45 -18.66 -6.12
C ASP A 117 -11.26 -18.09 -7.28
N LEU A 118 -11.16 -18.76 -8.43
CA LEU A 118 -11.95 -18.39 -9.61
C LEU A 118 -13.45 -18.63 -9.41
N GLY A 119 -13.85 -19.57 -8.53
CA GLY A 119 -15.24 -19.82 -8.19
C GLY A 119 -15.86 -18.63 -7.48
N PHE A 120 -15.15 -18.08 -6.49
CA PHE A 120 -15.52 -16.83 -5.83
C PHE A 120 -15.69 -15.67 -6.83
N LEU A 121 -14.74 -15.51 -7.75
CA LEU A 121 -14.78 -14.43 -8.76
C LEU A 121 -15.94 -14.60 -9.76
N GLN A 122 -16.30 -15.83 -10.11
CA GLN A 122 -17.36 -16.12 -11.08
C GLN A 122 -18.76 -16.14 -10.48
N GLN A 123 -18.93 -16.64 -9.25
CA GLN A 123 -20.24 -16.92 -8.65
C GLN A 123 -20.58 -16.04 -7.44
N ARG A 124 -19.66 -15.19 -6.97
CA ARG A 124 -19.83 -14.32 -5.78
C ARG A 124 -20.29 -15.09 -4.52
N GLN A 125 -20.04 -16.39 -4.47
CA GLN A 125 -20.36 -17.22 -3.31
C GLN A 125 -19.10 -17.35 -2.47
N LEU A 126 -19.19 -16.95 -1.21
CA LEU A 126 -18.16 -17.26 -0.20
C LEU A 126 -18.27 -18.75 0.08
N ASP A 127 -17.50 -19.58 -0.62
CA ASP A 127 -17.29 -20.93 -0.14
C ASP A 127 -16.61 -20.85 1.24
N ALA A 128 -16.99 -21.79 2.12
CA ALA A 128 -16.43 -21.91 3.47
C ALA A 128 -14.90 -21.83 3.42
N PRO A 129 -14.22 -21.29 4.46
CA PRO A 129 -12.78 -21.06 4.44
C PRO A 129 -12.02 -22.36 4.13
N GLY A 130 -11.72 -22.56 2.85
CA GLY A 130 -10.83 -23.59 2.37
C GLY A 130 -9.40 -23.21 2.68
N ASP A 131 -8.52 -24.19 2.65
CA ASP A 131 -7.10 -24.01 2.91
C ASP A 131 -6.52 -23.01 1.90
N VAL A 132 -6.22 -21.78 2.34
CA VAL A 132 -5.73 -20.71 1.45
C VAL A 132 -4.34 -21.10 0.97
N PRO A 133 -4.11 -21.29 -0.34
CA PRO A 133 -2.81 -21.70 -0.85
C PRO A 133 -1.72 -20.71 -0.42
N THR A 134 -0.62 -21.22 0.14
CA THR A 134 0.51 -20.38 0.54
C THR A 134 1.06 -19.66 -0.69
N GLY A 135 1.05 -18.32 -0.67
CA GLY A 135 1.49 -17.49 -1.80
C GLY A 135 0.39 -17.05 -2.77
N ALA A 136 -0.88 -17.32 -2.46
CA ALA A 136 -2.00 -16.67 -3.13
C ALA A 136 -2.02 -15.15 -2.87
N SER A 137 -2.73 -14.41 -3.74
CA SER A 137 -2.93 -12.96 -3.58
C SER A 137 -4.39 -12.62 -3.26
N LYS A 138 -4.58 -11.50 -2.56
CA LYS A 138 -5.89 -10.85 -2.37
C LYS A 138 -5.86 -9.46 -3.01
N LEU A 139 -6.94 -9.09 -3.69
CA LEU A 139 -7.16 -7.77 -4.28
C LEU A 139 -7.93 -6.90 -3.30
N PHE A 140 -7.42 -5.70 -3.07
CA PHE A 140 -8.04 -4.68 -2.24
C PHE A 140 -8.46 -3.51 -3.12
N ILE A 141 -9.61 -2.93 -2.80
CA ILE A 141 -10.12 -1.71 -3.42
C ILE A 141 -10.24 -0.66 -2.33
N ALA A 142 -9.71 0.52 -2.60
CA ALA A 142 -9.71 1.63 -1.66
C ALA A 142 -10.15 2.92 -2.34
N GLN A 143 -10.85 3.76 -1.59
CA GLN A 143 -11.22 5.08 -1.98
C GLN A 143 -10.12 6.06 -1.59
N VAL A 144 -9.74 6.94 -2.50
CA VAL A 144 -8.82 8.05 -2.21
C VAL A 144 -9.59 9.12 -1.43
N THR A 145 -9.16 9.40 -0.21
CA THR A 145 -9.77 10.44 0.64
C THR A 145 -9.02 11.75 0.55
N ARG A 146 -7.69 11.70 0.37
CA ARG A 146 -6.84 12.88 0.28
C ARG A 146 -5.57 12.60 -0.52
N VAL A 147 -5.13 13.57 -1.30
CA VAL A 147 -3.77 13.58 -1.88
C VAL A 147 -2.86 14.30 -0.90
N GLU A 148 -1.86 13.58 -0.40
CA GLU A 148 -0.82 14.16 0.45
C GLU A 148 0.19 14.87 -0.45
N SER A 149 0.53 16.11 -0.09
CA SER A 149 1.49 16.88 -0.87
C SER A 149 2.88 16.22 -0.77
N ALA A 150 3.40 15.77 -1.90
CA ALA A 150 4.79 15.38 -2.02
C ALA A 150 5.23 15.61 -3.46
N ALA A 151 6.11 16.58 -3.67
CA ALA A 151 7.20 16.53 -4.63
C ALA A 151 8.08 17.77 -4.44
N GLU A 152 9.38 17.54 -4.25
CA GLU A 152 10.39 18.49 -4.73
C GLU A 152 10.35 18.47 -6.27
N GLU A 153 10.56 19.62 -6.92
CA GLU A 153 10.54 19.69 -8.38
C GLU A 153 11.59 18.73 -8.99
N ASN A 154 11.23 18.03 -10.07
CA ASN A 154 12.11 17.17 -10.89
C ASN A 154 12.47 15.77 -10.38
N LEU A 155 11.67 15.16 -9.49
CA LEU A 155 11.85 13.75 -9.16
C LEU A 155 11.36 12.80 -10.28
N LEU A 156 12.08 11.70 -10.49
CA LEU A 156 11.73 10.65 -11.45
C LEU A 156 11.07 9.45 -10.73
N PRO A 157 10.20 8.68 -11.41
CA PRO A 157 9.53 7.54 -10.81
C PRO A 157 10.45 6.34 -10.63
N LEU A 158 10.27 5.63 -9.52
CA LEU A 158 10.81 4.29 -9.35
C LEU A 158 9.97 3.29 -10.15
N LEU A 159 10.60 2.63 -11.10
CA LEU A 159 9.98 1.59 -11.92
C LEU A 159 10.46 0.22 -11.48
N TYR A 160 9.57 -0.78 -11.55
CA TYR A 160 9.92 -2.18 -11.35
C TYR A 160 9.73 -2.95 -12.65
N HIS A 161 10.84 -3.35 -13.29
CA HIS A 161 10.84 -3.99 -14.59
C HIS A 161 11.83 -5.16 -14.61
N ARG A 162 11.40 -6.32 -15.12
CA ARG A 162 12.23 -7.56 -15.17
C ARG A 162 12.86 -7.92 -13.81
N ARG A 163 12.10 -7.73 -12.73
CA ARG A 163 12.52 -7.99 -11.33
C ARG A 163 13.65 -7.08 -10.83
N LEU A 164 13.87 -5.94 -11.47
CA LEU A 164 14.86 -4.94 -11.10
C LEU A 164 14.19 -3.56 -10.95
N PHE A 165 14.77 -2.73 -10.09
CA PHE A 165 14.42 -1.32 -10.00
C PHE A 165 15.13 -0.53 -11.11
N THR A 166 14.41 0.36 -11.76
CA THR A 166 14.92 1.29 -12.78
C THR A 166 14.15 2.61 -12.71
N SER A 167 14.45 3.55 -13.60
CA SER A 167 13.78 4.86 -13.71
C SER A 167 13.64 5.24 -15.18
N CYS A 168 12.83 6.25 -15.47
CA CYS A 168 12.88 6.95 -16.76
C CYS A 168 14.25 7.61 -16.94
N ASP A 169 14.77 7.62 -18.17
CA ASP A 169 15.94 8.41 -18.55
C ASP A 169 15.45 9.77 -19.06
N THR A 170 16.08 10.86 -18.64
CA THR A 170 15.73 12.22 -19.07
C THR A 170 16.53 12.66 -20.29
N LYS A 171 17.49 11.85 -20.77
CA LYS A 171 18.21 12.17 -21.99
C LYS A 171 17.28 11.97 -23.21
N PRO A 172 17.08 13.00 -24.06
CA PRO A 172 16.49 12.76 -25.37
C PRO A 172 17.44 11.85 -26.20
N PRO A 173 16.90 11.06 -27.14
CA PRO A 173 17.69 10.22 -28.03
C PRO A 173 18.66 11.03 -28.92
#